data_AF-A0A9E4GGG3-F1
#
_entry.id   AF-A0A9E4GGG3-F1
#
_cell.length_a   1.000
_cell.length_b   1.000
_cell.length_c   1.000
_cell.angle_alpha   90.00
_cell.angle_beta   90.00
_cell.angle_gamma   90.00
#
_symmetry.space_group_name_H-M   'P 1'
#
loop_
_entity.id
_entity.type
_entity.pdbx_description
1 polymer ?
#
loop_
_entity_poly.entity_id
_entity_poly.type
_entity_poly.pdbx_seq_one_letter_code
_entity_poly.pdbx_strand_id
1 'polypeptide(L)'
;MILLDTDILVAIALDRHPHAGPAADLIVAPSHGGGSAGDFLFDLTRFVPVAATSTEAFRHAAALPIADFEDALQVAAARACGARFIVARNVRD
;
A
#
# COMPACT_ATOMS: atom_id res chain seq x y z
N MET A 1 0.75 -12.79 -5.31
CA MET A 1 0.13 -11.55 -4.83
C MET A 1 1.19 -10.67 -4.20
N ILE A 2 1.08 -9.36 -4.37
CA ILE A 2 1.93 -8.34 -3.74
C ILE A 2 1.05 -7.45 -2.86
N LEU A 3 1.59 -6.96 -1.75
CA LEU A 3 0.95 -5.90 -0.96
C LEU A 3 1.58 -4.57 -1.35
N LEU A 4 0.75 -3.57 -1.64
CA LEU A 4 1.20 -2.21 -1.93
C LEU A 4 1.18 -1.41 -0.63
N ASP A 5 2.31 -0.81 -0.31
CA ASP A 5 2.44 0.19 0.73
C ASP A 5 1.56 1.42 0.40
N THR A 6 0.95 2.02 1.42
CA THR A 6 0.19 3.27 1.33
C THR A 6 1.00 4.36 0.63
N ASP A 7 2.30 4.40 0.89
CA ASP A 7 3.18 5.45 0.40
C ASP A 7 3.41 5.39 -1.12
N ILE A 8 3.29 4.20 -1.73
CA ILE A 8 3.25 4.01 -3.18
C ILE A 8 1.95 4.60 -3.74
N LEU A 9 0.82 4.30 -3.10
CA LEU A 9 -0.49 4.77 -3.55
C LEU A 9 -0.64 6.29 -3.43
N VAL A 10 -0.10 6.89 -2.36
CA VAL A 10 -0.06 8.34 -2.16
C VAL A 10 0.84 9.02 -3.19
N ALA A 11 1.99 8.43 -3.51
CA ALA A 11 2.90 9.00 -4.52
C ALA A 11 2.25 9.05 -5.91
N ILE A 12 1.49 8.01 -6.25
CA ILE A 12 0.63 8.00 -7.43
C ILE A 12 -0.41 9.11 -7.23
N ALA A 13 -1.34 9.00 -6.28
CA ALA A 13 -2.47 9.90 -6.05
C ALA A 13 -2.15 11.42 -6.12
N LEU A 14 -0.99 11.81 -5.59
CA LEU A 14 -0.56 13.20 -5.48
C LEU A 14 0.47 13.62 -6.53
N ASP A 15 0.76 12.77 -7.52
CA ASP A 15 1.79 12.99 -8.55
C ASP A 15 3.15 13.43 -7.96
N ARG A 16 3.58 12.74 -6.88
CA ARG A 16 4.80 13.10 -6.15
C ARG A 16 6.03 12.59 -6.87
N HIS A 17 6.76 13.48 -7.52
CA HIS A 17 8.08 13.19 -8.04
C HIS A 17 9.14 12.98 -6.94
N PRO A 18 10.14 12.11 -7.17
CA PRO A 18 10.39 11.34 -8.39
C PRO A 18 9.61 10.01 -8.49
N HIS A 19 8.75 9.69 -7.53
CA HIS A 19 8.24 8.33 -7.34
C HIS A 19 6.93 8.02 -8.09
N ALA A 20 6.18 9.03 -8.52
CA ALA A 20 4.89 8.85 -9.20
C ALA A 20 4.97 7.98 -10.46
N GLY A 21 5.95 8.22 -11.33
CA GLY A 21 6.14 7.45 -12.58
C GLY A 21 6.44 5.96 -12.33
N PRO A 22 7.54 5.62 -11.60
CA PRO A 22 7.84 4.23 -11.29
C PRO A 22 6.75 3.50 -10.51
N ALA A 23 6.00 4.21 -9.66
CA ALA A 23 4.85 3.64 -8.94
C ALA A 23 3.66 3.38 -9.86
N ALA A 24 3.40 4.26 -10.83
CA ALA A 24 2.38 4.04 -11.86
C ALA A 24 2.72 2.87 -12.78
N ASP A 25 4.00 2.56 -13.04
CA ASP A 25 4.37 1.37 -13.82
C ASP A 25 4.02 0.05 -13.11
N LEU A 26 3.89 0.07 -11.77
CA LEU A 26 3.55 -1.10 -10.97
C LEU A 26 2.07 -1.48 -11.05
N ILE A 27 1.20 -0.51 -11.37
CA ILE A 27 -0.25 -0.67 -11.38
C ILE A 27 -0.73 -0.19 -12.74
N VAL A 28 -1.49 -0.99 -13.49
CA VAL A 28 -2.24 -0.44 -14.65
C VAL A 28 -3.37 0.42 -14.10
N ALA A 29 -3.01 1.60 -13.60
CA ALA A 29 -3.84 2.49 -12.83
C ALA A 29 -4.58 3.47 -13.76
N PRO A 30 -5.77 3.94 -13.35
CA PRO A 30 -6.43 5.04 -14.04
C PRO A 30 -5.53 6.27 -14.03
N SER A 31 -5.41 6.94 -15.17
CA SER A 31 -4.66 8.19 -15.31
C SER A 31 -5.19 9.24 -14.34
N HIS A 32 -4.31 9.98 -13.67
CA HIS A 32 -4.70 11.13 -12.84
C HIS A 32 -5.44 12.17 -13.67
N GLY A 33 -6.73 12.30 -13.41
CA GLY A 33 -7.56 13.35 -13.98
C GLY A 33 -8.24 14.14 -12.87
N GLY A 34 -7.71 15.33 -12.55
CA GLY A 34 -8.38 16.49 -11.90
C GLY A 34 -9.23 16.31 -10.62
N GLY A 35 -9.44 15.08 -10.11
CA GLY A 35 -10.31 14.75 -9.00
C GLY A 35 -9.62 14.82 -7.64
N SER A 36 -10.38 14.56 -6.58
CA SER A 36 -9.82 14.51 -5.22
C SER A 36 -9.01 13.22 -4.99
N ALA A 37 -8.14 13.22 -3.97
CA ALA A 37 -7.44 12.00 -3.56
C ALA A 37 -8.40 10.86 -3.20
N GLY A 38 -9.60 11.19 -2.69
CA GLY A 38 -10.65 10.20 -2.39
C GLY A 38 -11.20 9.55 -3.66
N ASP A 39 -11.44 10.32 -4.72
CA ASP A 39 -11.94 9.79 -6.00
C ASP A 39 -10.91 8.84 -6.63
N PHE A 40 -9.63 9.22 -6.58
CA PHE A 40 -8.54 8.38 -7.03
C PHE A 40 -8.45 7.07 -6.24
N LEU A 41 -8.49 7.13 -4.90
CA LEU A 41 -8.44 5.93 -4.05
C LEU A 41 -9.66 5.03 -4.29
N PHE A 42 -10.85 5.61 -4.49
CA PHE A 42 -12.06 4.87 -4.82
C PHE A 42 -11.90 4.14 -6.16
N ASP A 43 -11.45 4.81 -7.20
CA ASP A 43 -11.25 4.19 -8.52
C ASP A 43 -10.13 3.15 -8.50
N LEU A 44 -9.09 3.33 -7.68
CA LEU A 44 -8.04 2.34 -7.48
C LEU A 44 -8.60 1.02 -6.91
N THR A 45 -9.61 1.07 -6.01
CA THR A 45 -10.22 -0.15 -5.46
C THR A 45 -10.91 -1.02 -6.51
N ARG A 46 -11.18 -0.49 -7.71
CA ARG A 46 -11.69 -1.27 -8.85
C ARG A 46 -10.65 -2.24 -9.43
N PHE A 47 -9.36 -1.95 -9.22
CA PHE A 47 -8.23 -2.73 -9.76
C PHE A 47 -7.46 -3.46 -8.66
N VAL A 48 -7.37 -2.88 -7.47
CA VAL A 48 -6.59 -3.42 -6.36
C VAL A 48 -7.51 -3.69 -5.15
N PRO A 49 -7.61 -4.94 -4.67
CA PRO A 49 -8.38 -5.22 -3.46
C PRO A 49 -7.68 -4.64 -2.23
N VAL A 50 -8.47 -4.09 -1.31
CA VAL A 50 -7.96 -3.64 -0.01
C VAL A 50 -7.77 -4.85 0.90
N ALA A 51 -6.55 -5.04 1.41
CA ALA A 51 -6.28 -6.11 2.36
C ALA A 51 -7.04 -5.86 3.68
N ALA A 52 -7.86 -6.81 4.08
CA ALA A 52 -8.61 -6.70 5.34
C ALA A 52 -7.67 -6.86 6.54
N THR A 53 -7.70 -5.92 7.47
CA THR A 53 -6.98 -6.01 8.75
C THR A 53 -7.92 -6.58 9.81
N SER A 54 -7.55 -7.72 10.40
CA SER A 54 -8.31 -8.34 11.49
C SER A 54 -7.68 -8.07 12.86
N THR A 55 -8.43 -8.31 13.94
CA THR A 55 -7.88 -8.27 15.31
C THR A 55 -6.71 -9.24 15.49
N GLU A 56 -6.74 -10.38 14.79
CA GLU A 56 -5.63 -11.34 14.80
C GLU A 56 -4.39 -10.77 14.11
N ALA A 57 -4.55 -10.16 12.93
CA ALA A 57 -3.47 -9.47 12.23
C ALA A 57 -2.88 -8.33 13.09
N PHE A 58 -3.73 -7.57 13.79
CA PHE A 58 -3.28 -6.53 14.72
C PHE A 58 -2.44 -7.09 15.88
N ARG A 59 -2.92 -8.15 16.53
CA ARG A 59 -2.18 -8.80 17.63
C ARG A 59 -0.86 -9.40 17.14
N HIS A 60 -0.85 -9.94 15.92
CA HIS A 60 0.36 -10.42 15.30
C HIS A 60 1.36 -9.28 15.06
N ALA A 61 0.93 -8.17 14.47
CA ALA A 61 1.74 -6.97 14.27
C ALA A 61 2.36 -6.46 15.57
N ALA A 62 1.56 -6.38 16.64
CA ALA A 62 2.01 -5.93 17.96
C ALA A 62 3.09 -6.82 18.62
N ALA A 63 3.26 -8.05 18.13
CA ALA A 63 4.28 -8.98 18.62
C ALA A 63 5.55 -8.99 17.74
N LEU A 64 5.57 -8.25 16.62
CA LEU A 64 6.73 -8.18 15.75
C LEU A 64 7.80 -7.24 16.33
N PRO A 65 9.09 -7.57 16.20
CA PRO A 65 10.19 -6.69 16.62
C PRO A 65 10.48 -5.61 15.57
N ILE A 66 9.44 -4.90 15.12
CA ILE A 66 9.52 -3.82 14.14
C ILE A 66 9.20 -2.51 14.87
N ALA A 67 10.06 -1.50 14.72
CA ALA A 67 9.94 -0.25 15.47
C ALA A 67 8.75 0.61 14.97
N ASP A 68 8.56 0.66 13.66
CA ASP A 68 7.38 1.29 13.06
C ASP A 68 6.19 0.33 13.09
N PHE A 69 5.14 0.74 13.79
CA PHE A 69 3.94 -0.07 13.93
C PHE A 69 3.13 -0.12 12.62
N GLU A 70 3.24 0.88 11.75
CA GLU A 70 2.64 0.85 10.41
C GLU A 70 3.25 -0.30 9.60
N ASP A 71 4.57 -0.39 9.54
CA ASP A 71 5.27 -1.48 8.85
C ASP A 71 4.93 -2.85 9.43
N ALA A 72 4.81 -2.94 10.76
CA ALA A 72 4.36 -4.17 11.42
C ALA A 72 2.94 -4.59 10.98
N LEU A 73 2.03 -3.62 10.83
CA LEU A 73 0.68 -3.87 10.31
C LEU A 73 0.69 -4.25 8.82
N GLN A 74 1.58 -3.67 8.02
CA GLN A 74 1.76 -4.05 6.61
C GLN A 74 2.28 -5.49 6.48
N VAL A 75 3.24 -5.90 7.31
CA VAL A 75 3.71 -7.30 7.38
C VAL A 75 2.56 -8.24 7.76
N ALA A 76 1.77 -7.86 8.77
CA ALA A 76 0.62 -8.67 9.18
C ALA A 76 -0.46 -8.75 8.09
N ALA A 77 -0.74 -7.66 7.38
CA ALA A 77 -1.66 -7.63 6.24
C ALA A 77 -1.15 -8.49 5.08
N ALA A 78 0.13 -8.38 4.74
CA ALA A 78 0.79 -9.18 3.70
C ALA A 78 0.68 -10.68 4.01
N ARG A 79 0.93 -11.05 5.27
CA ARG A 79 0.78 -12.43 5.74
C ARG A 79 -0.68 -12.90 5.67
N ALA A 80 -1.62 -12.09 6.15
CA ALA A 80 -3.04 -12.42 6.19
C ALA A 80 -3.64 -12.62 4.78
N CYS A 81 -3.20 -11.83 3.81
CA CYS A 81 -3.66 -11.94 2.43
C CYS A 81 -2.83 -12.96 1.61
N GLY A 82 -1.67 -13.41 2.10
CA GLY A 82 -0.79 -14.34 1.38
C GLY A 82 0.06 -13.65 0.30
N ALA A 83 0.38 -12.37 0.48
CA ALA A 83 1.34 -11.67 -0.35
C ALA A 83 2.75 -12.25 -0.14
N ARG A 84 3.50 -12.41 -1.23
CA ARG A 84 4.89 -12.88 -1.20
C ARG A 84 5.90 -11.73 -1.13
N PHE A 85 5.47 -10.53 -1.49
CA PHE A 85 6.27 -9.33 -1.54
C PHE A 85 5.45 -8.16 -1.03
N ILE A 86 6.10 -7.25 -0.30
CA ILE A 86 5.60 -5.92 0.00
C ILE A 86 6.35 -4.97 -0.93
N VAL A 87 5.62 -4.10 -1.61
CA VAL A 87 6.22 -3.06 -2.45
C VAL A 87 6.05 -1.73 -1.74
N ALA A 88 7.17 -1.16 -1.29
CA ALA A 88 7.25 0.07 -0.53
C ALA A 88 8.22 1.05 -1.20
N ARG A 89 8.08 2.35 -0.89
CA ARG A 89 9.10 3.36 -1.27
C ARG A 89 10.23 3.44 -0.27
N ASN A 90 10.00 2.97 0.96
CA ASN A 90 10.97 3.06 2.02
C ASN A 90 12.08 2.02 1.82
N VAL A 91 13.33 2.46 1.88
CA VAL A 91 14.53 1.61 1.78
C VAL A 91 15.17 1.35 3.15
N ARG A 92 14.67 2.01 4.20
CA ARG A 92 15.06 1.78 5.58
C ARG A 92 13.83 1.40 6.36
N ASP A 93 13.96 0.31 7.10
CA ASP A 93 12.93 -0.48 7.78
C ASP A 93 12.30 -1.55 6.88
#